data_AF-A0A2V9MXV0-F1
#
_entry.id   AF-A0A2V9MXV0-F1
#
_cell.length_a   1.000
_cell.length_b   1.000
_cell.length_c   1.000
_cell.angle_alpha   90.00
_cell.angle_beta   90.00
_cell.angle_gamma   90.00
#
_symmetry.space_group_name_H-M   'P 1'
#
loop_
_entity.id
_entity.type
_entity.pdbx_description
1 polymer ?
#
loop_
_entity_poly.entity_id
_entity_poly.type
_entity_poly.pdbx_seq_one_letter_code
_entity_poly.pdbx_strand_id
1 'polypeptide(L)' 'MAKNSGSTFAANERINHSIYGLGTISEINDLHTVIEFDQNGRKKFVTSMVQLERTSVPAPVVPTRRTRSKTAKPKTKDN' A
#
# COMPACT_ATOMS: atom_id res chain seq x y z
N MET A 1 19.05 9.86 -12.81
CA MET A 1 17.68 9.61 -13.32
C MET A 1 17.46 8.10 -13.33
N ALA A 2 16.45 7.62 -12.58
CA ALA A 2 16.24 6.21 -12.32
C ALA A 2 15.90 5.44 -13.60
N LYS A 3 16.64 4.34 -13.82
CA LYS A 3 16.54 3.47 -14.98
C LYS A 3 15.16 2.82 -14.99
N ASN A 4 14.47 2.88 -16.12
CA ASN A 4 13.29 2.08 -16.39
C ASN A 4 13.76 0.62 -16.56
N SER A 5 14.09 -0.03 -15.45
CA SER A 5 14.55 -1.41 -15.42
C SER A 5 13.35 -2.28 -15.81
N GLY A 6 13.48 -3.11 -16.84
CA GLY A 6 12.55 -4.19 -17.17
C GLY A 6 12.52 -5.20 -16.02
N SER A 7 11.84 -4.83 -14.95
CA SER A 7 11.98 -5.46 -13.66
C SER A 7 10.70 -6.23 -13.38
N THR A 8 10.88 -7.51 -13.11
CA THR A 8 9.91 -8.34 -12.43
C THR A 8 9.40 -7.61 -11.20
N PHE A 9 8.09 -7.52 -11.03
CA PHE A 9 7.49 -6.99 -9.80
C PHE A 9 7.97 -7.83 -8.60
N ALA A 10 8.11 -7.19 -7.44
CA ALA A 10 8.44 -7.87 -6.19
C ALA A 10 7.30 -7.77 -5.17
N ALA A 11 7.26 -8.73 -4.23
CA ALA A 11 6.40 -8.60 -3.07
C ALA A 11 6.78 -7.35 -2.26
N ASN A 12 5.79 -6.71 -1.65
CA ASN A 12 5.85 -5.42 -0.95
C ASN A 12 6.15 -4.20 -1.84
N GLU A 13 6.09 -4.33 -3.16
CA GLU A 13 6.22 -3.20 -4.08
C GLU A 13 4.91 -2.43 -4.22
N ARG A 14 5.00 -1.10 -4.34
CA ARG A 14 3.86 -0.23 -4.60
C ARG A 14 3.56 -0.13 -6.10
N ILE A 15 2.30 -0.35 -6.43
CA ILE A 15 1.80 -0.30 -7.80
C ILE A 15 0.56 0.57 -7.88
N ASN A 16 0.27 1.06 -9.08
CA ASN A 16 -0.99 1.65 -9.44
C ASN A 16 -1.69 0.76 -10.47
N HIS A 17 -2.97 0.50 -10.27
CA HIS A 17 -3.82 -0.21 -11.21
C HIS A 17 -4.91 0.73 -11.70
N SER A 18 -5.16 0.78 -13.02
CA SER A 18 -6.10 1.73 -13.64
C SER A 18 -7.52 1.69 -13.04
N ILE A 19 -8.02 0.49 -12.76
CA ILE A 19 -9.38 0.26 -12.21
C ILE A 19 -9.44 0.39 -10.68
N TYR A 20 -8.46 -0.16 -9.95
CA TYR A 20 -8.50 -0.30 -8.48
C TYR A 20 -7.66 0.75 -7.74
N GLY A 21 -6.84 1.51 -8.46
CA GLY A 21 -5.95 2.52 -7.91
C GLY A 21 -4.69 1.93 -7.27
N LEU A 22 -4.22 2.62 -6.23
CA LEU A 22 -2.97 2.31 -5.54
C LEU A 22 -3.09 1.03 -4.70
N GLY A 23 -2.11 0.16 -4.85
CA GLY A 23 -2.03 -1.10 -4.13
C GLY A 23 -0.61 -1.56 -3.86
N THR A 24 -0.46 -2.47 -2.92
CA THR A 24 0.82 -3.12 -2.58
C THR A 24 0.75 -4.57 -2.97
N ILE A 25 1.78 -5.09 -3.62
CA ILE A 25 1.85 -6.51 -3.92
C ILE A 25 2.09 -7.28 -2.63
N SER A 26 1.17 -8.15 -2.25
CA SER A 26 1.32 -9.01 -1.08
C SER A 26 2.12 -10.26 -1.42
N GLU A 27 1.85 -10.87 -2.57
CA GLU A 27 2.46 -12.13 -2.98
C GLU A 27 2.53 -12.24 -4.51
N ILE A 28 3.57 -12.87 -5.03
CA ILE A 28 3.76 -13.13 -6.46
C ILE A 28 4.02 -14.62 -6.64
N ASN A 29 3.16 -15.27 -7.43
CA ASN A 29 3.35 -16.62 -7.94
C ASN A 29 3.37 -16.59 -9.47
N ASP A 30 3.82 -17.67 -10.10
CA ASP A 30 3.91 -17.76 -11.57
C ASP A 30 2.56 -17.59 -12.26
N LEU A 31 1.50 -18.15 -11.65
CA LEU A 31 0.13 -18.06 -12.19
C LEU A 31 -0.63 -16.84 -11.70
N HIS A 32 -0.35 -16.39 -10.47
CA HIS A 32 -1.16 -15.36 -9.84
C HIS A 32 -0.38 -14.37 -8.99
N THR A 33 -0.77 -13.11 -9.07
CA THR A 33 -0.28 -12.03 -8.22
C THR A 33 -1.40 -11.58 -7.28
N VAL A 34 -1.09 -11.51 -5.99
CA VAL A 34 -2.01 -11.01 -4.96
C VAL A 34 -1.62 -9.59 -4.61
N ILE A 35 -2.58 -8.67 -4.73
CA ILE A 35 -2.38 -7.25 -4.49
C ILE A 35 -3.39 -6.79 -3.45
N GLU A 36 -2.91 -6.06 -2.45
CA GLU A 36 -3.73 -5.40 -1.45
C GLU A 36 -3.89 -3.92 -1.85
N PHE A 37 -5.09 -3.58 -2.31
CA PHE A 37 -5.45 -2.21 -2.64
C PHE A 37 -5.99 -1.47 -1.42
N ASP A 38 -5.61 -0.21 -1.27
CA ASP A 38 -5.99 0.60 -0.11
C ASP A 38 -7.51 0.82 -0.02
N GLN A 39 -8.19 0.92 -1.17
CA GLN A 39 -9.63 1.21 -1.24
C GLN A 39 -10.48 -0.04 -1.46
N ASN A 40 -9.94 -1.05 -2.15
CA ASN A 40 -10.70 -2.22 -2.62
C ASN A 40 -10.29 -3.54 -1.92
N GLY A 41 -9.30 -3.48 -1.03
CA GLY A 41 -8.78 -4.62 -0.31
C GLY A 41 -7.99 -5.59 -1.18
N ARG A 42 -7.86 -6.83 -0.70
CA ARG A 42 -7.06 -7.89 -1.34
C ARG A 42 -7.76 -8.42 -2.60
N LYS A 43 -7.04 -8.42 -3.72
CA LYS A 43 -7.45 -8.99 -5.01
C LYS A 43 -6.37 -9.90 -5.56
N LYS A 44 -6.79 -10.94 -6.28
CA LYS A 44 -5.91 -11.91 -6.93
C LYS A 44 -6.07 -11.78 -8.44
N PHE A 45 -4.96 -11.61 -9.14
CA PHE A 45 -4.92 -11.48 -10.59
C PHE A 45 -4.09 -12.61 -11.19
N VAL A 46 -4.28 -12.87 -12.47
CA VAL A 46 -3.41 -13.76 -13.23
C VAL A 46 -2.16 -12.99 -13.63
N THR A 47 -0.97 -13.49 -13.27
CA THR A 47 0.31 -12.77 -13.45
C THR A 47 0.55 -12.39 -14.92
N SER A 48 0.14 -13.25 -15.86
CA SER A 48 0.29 -13.00 -17.30
C SER A 48 -0.69 -11.97 -17.87
N MET A 49 -1.79 -11.67 -17.18
CA MET A 49 -2.83 -10.76 -17.68
C MET A 49 -2.87 -9.43 -16.94
N VAL A 50 -2.23 -9.34 -15.78
CA VAL A 50 -2.28 -8.14 -14.94
C VAL A 50 -1.35 -7.07 -15.51
N GLN A 51 -1.92 -5.91 -15.82
CA GLN A 51 -1.14 -4.72 -16.21
C GLN A 51 -1.03 -3.82 -14.98
N LEU A 52 0.19 -3.68 -14.46
CA LEU A 52 0.50 -2.88 -13.29
C LEU A 52 1.45 -1.76 -13.68
N GLU A 53 1.19 -0.56 -13.20
CA GLU A 53 2.11 0.56 -13.35
C GLU A 53 2.91 0.75 -12.06
N ARG A 54 4.25 0.72 -12.18
CA ARG A 54 5.13 1.07 -11.07
C ARG A 54 4.97 2.55 -10.78
N THR A 55 4.59 2.85 -9.54
CA THR A 55 4.44 4.22 -9.11
C THR A 55 5.45 4.52 -8.02
N SER A 56 6.27 5.56 -8.25
CA SER A 56 7.13 6.16 -7.23
C SER A 56 6.38 7.24 -6.44
N VAL A 57 5.05 7.34 -6.60
CA VAL A 57 4.23 8.15 -5.69
C VAL A 57 4.34 7.47 -4.33
N PRO A 58 4.98 8.10 -3.33
CA PRO A 58 5.00 7.55 -1.98
C PRO A 58 3.55 7.29 -1.57
N ALA A 59 3.30 6.15 -0.91
CA ALA A 59 1.97 5.83 -0.37
C ALA A 59 1.43 7.13 0.24
N PRO A 60 0.21 7.58 -0.16
CA PRO A 60 -0.33 8.82 0.36
C PRO A 60 -0.17 8.72 1.86
N VAL A 61 0.57 9.67 2.43
CA VAL A 61 0.76 9.75 3.87
C VAL A 61 -0.66 9.73 4.39
N VAL A 62 -1.11 8.57 4.85
CA VAL A 62 -2.38 8.45 5.55
C VAL A 62 -2.19 9.55 6.57
N PRO A 63 -2.99 10.64 6.54
CA PRO A 63 -2.85 11.63 7.58
C PRO A 63 -3.06 10.79 8.82
N THR A 64 -1.97 10.50 9.56
CA THR A 64 -2.00 9.80 10.83
C THR A 64 -3.14 10.50 11.50
N ARG A 65 -4.28 9.81 11.57
CA ARG A 65 -5.55 10.42 11.96
C ARG A 65 -5.19 11.03 13.26
N ARG A 66 -5.04 12.38 13.29
CA ARG A 66 -4.41 13.12 14.38
C ARG A 66 -4.89 12.41 15.60
N THR A 67 -4.00 11.70 16.29
CA THR A 67 -4.34 11.12 17.57
C THR A 67 -4.84 12.34 18.29
N ARG A 68 -6.16 12.42 18.47
CA ARG A 68 -6.76 13.52 19.20
C ARG A 68 -6.01 13.45 20.50
N SER A 69 -5.21 14.48 20.73
CA SER A 69 -4.62 14.77 22.02
C SER A 69 -5.77 14.60 22.99
N LYS A 70 -5.83 13.43 23.64
CA LYS A 70 -6.51 13.33 24.92
C LYS A 70 -5.58 14.10 25.82
N THR A 71 -5.85 15.40 25.89
CA THR A 71 -5.57 16.23 27.04
C THR A 71 -6.08 15.48 28.26
N ALA A 72 -5.23 14.61 28.81
CA ALA A 72 -5.40 14.06 30.14
C ALA A 72 -4.54 14.93 31.06
N LYS A 73 -5.13 16.01 31.54
CA LYS A 73 -4.77 16.65 32.80
C LYS A 73 -6.08 17.00 33.51
N PRO A 74 -6.18 16.97 34.85
CA PRO A 74 -5.32 16.36 35.87
C PRO A 74 -6.14 15.51 36.88
N LYS A 75 -5.52 14.63 37.66
CA LYS A 75 -6.02 14.30 39.02
C LYS A 75 -4.85 14.07 39.97
N THR A 76 -4.59 15.08 40.79
CA THR A 76 -4.00 15.01 42.13
C THR A 76 -4.63 13.87 42.94
N LYS A 77 -3.82 13.09 43.68
CA LYS A 77 -3.97 12.87 45.15
C LYS A 77 -2.94 11.86 45.69
N ASP A 78 -1.98 12.39 46.44
CA ASP A 78 -1.49 12.01 47.78
C ASP A 78 -2.01 10.68 48.38
N ASN A 79 -1.09 9.76 48.74
CA ASN A 79 -1.12 8.99 49.99
C ASN A 79 0.25 8.35 50.28
#